data_AF-A0A0P6RV26-F1
#
_entry.id   AF-A0A0P6RV26-F1
#
_cell.length_a   1.000
_cell.length_b   1.000
_cell.length_c   1.000
_cell.angle_alpha   90.00
_cell.angle_beta   90.00
_cell.angle_gamma   90.00
#
_symmetry.space_group_name_H-M   'P 1'
#
loop_
_entity.id
_entity.type
_entity.pdbx_description
1 polymer ?
#
loop_
_entity_poly.entity_id
_entity_poly.type
_entity_poly.pdbx_seq_one_letter_code
_entity_poly.pdbx_strand_id
1 'polypeptide(L)' 'MFSEFEHGCLLDMAIECRRKGLSPSESRASISRRTRGFSAPFMIRQVVHTAFHPEHCPDLV' A
#
# COMPACT_ATOMS: atom_id res chain seq x y z
N MET A 1 14.13 3.33 -11.32
CA MET A 1 12.99 4.03 -11.93
C MET A 1 11.74 3.40 -11.36
N PHE A 2 10.98 4.15 -10.58
CA PHE A 2 9.71 3.71 -10.02
C PHE A 2 8.72 3.52 -11.18
N SER A 3 8.05 2.38 -11.26
CA SER A 3 6.93 2.25 -12.18
C SER A 3 5.70 2.79 -11.46
N GLU A 4 5.10 3.86 -11.99
CA GLU A 4 3.80 4.38 -11.51
C GLU A 4 2.75 3.26 -11.41
N PHE A 5 2.86 2.26 -12.29
CA PHE A 5 2.04 1.06 -12.27
C PHE A 5 2.23 0.22 -11.01
N GLU A 6 3.48 -0.01 -10.57
CA GLU A 6 3.72 -0.76 -9.32
C GLU A 6 3.14 -0.01 -8.12
N HIS A 7 3.32 1.31 -8.09
CA HIS A 7 2.75 2.14 -7.02
C HIS A 7 1.22 2.04 -6.97
N GLY A 8 0.55 2.20 -8.12
CA GLY A 8 -0.90 2.09 -8.22
C GLY A 8 -1.42 0.72 -7.76
N CYS A 9 -0.79 -0.37 -8.22
CA CYS A 9 -1.17 -1.71 -7.78
C CYS A 9 -1.01 -1.91 -6.25
N LEU A 10 0.08 -1.41 -5.66
CA LEU A 10 0.29 -1.50 -4.22
C LEU A 10 -0.72 -0.66 -3.43
N LEU A 11 -1.09 0.51 -3.94
CA LEU A 11 -2.10 1.37 -3.35
C LEU A 11 -3.49 0.74 -3.40
N ASP A 12 -3.88 0.14 -4.52
CA ASP A 12 -5.14 -0.60 -4.64
C ASP A 12 -5.19 -1.75 -3.63
N MET A 13 -4.11 -2.52 -3.48
CA MET A 13 -4.03 -3.57 -2.47
C MET A 13 -4.14 -3.01 -1.05
N ALA A 14 -3.55 -1.85 -0.76
CA ALA A 14 -3.64 -1.20 0.54
C ALA A 14 -5.06 -0.70 0.85
N ILE A 15 -5.73 -0.11 -0.14
CA ILE A 15 -7.14 0.30 -0.04
C ILE A 15 -8.04 -0.92 0.17
N GLU A 16 -7.80 -2.02 -0.55
CA GLU A 16 -8.53 -3.28 -0.37
C GLU A 16 -8.35 -3.82 1.05
N CYS A 17 -7.13 -3.79 1.58
CA CYS A 17 -6.86 -4.23 2.95
C CYS A 17 -7.61 -3.37 3.99
N ARG A 18 -7.59 -2.03 3.82
CA ARG A 18 -8.36 -1.11 4.66
C ARG A 18 -9.86 -1.40 4.60
N ARG A 19 -10.42 -1.62 3.41
CA ARG A 19 -11.85 -1.96 3.21
C ARG A 19 -12.24 -3.27 3.89
N LYS A 20 -11.30 -4.20 4.03
CA LYS A 20 -11.48 -5.46 4.78
C LYS A 20 -11.35 -5.30 6.30
N GLY A 21 -11.11 -4.08 6.79
CA GLY A 21 -10.94 -3.81 8.21
C GLY A 21 -9.59 -4.23 8.78
N LEU A 22 -8.59 -4.49 7.93
CA LEU A 22 -7.23 -4.78 8.39
C LEU A 22 -6.60 -3.52 8.98
N SER A 23 -5.78 -3.69 10.01
CA SER A 23 -4.92 -2.62 10.53
C SER A 23 -3.78 -2.29 9.54
N PRO A 24 -3.08 -1.16 9.72
CA PRO A 24 -1.92 -0.83 8.89
C PRO A 24 -0.80 -1.88 8.93
N SER A 25 -0.55 -2.49 10.10
CA SER A 25 0.46 -3.55 10.25
C SER A 25 0.06 -4.82 9.50
N GLU A 26 -1.20 -5.24 9.61
CA GLU A 26 -1.72 -6.40 8.90
C GLU A 26 -1.76 -6.17 7.39
N SER A 27 -2.12 -4.96 6.96
CA SER A 27 -2.10 -4.56 5.55
C SER A 27 -0.69 -4.66 4.96
N ARG A 28 0.33 -4.17 5.68
CA ARG A 28 1.74 -4.31 5.25
C ARG A 28 2.15 -5.77 5.14
N ALA A 29 1.83 -6.59 6.15
CA ALA A 29 2.18 -8.01 6.14
C ALA A 29 1.47 -8.76 4.98
N SER A 30 0.20 -8.46 4.75
CA SER A 30 -0.60 -9.01 3.65
C SER A 30 -0.01 -8.66 2.29
N ILE A 31 0.31 -7.38 2.05
CA ILE A 31 0.89 -6.92 0.79
C ILE A 31 2.28 -7.52 0.58
N SER A 32 3.17 -7.49 1.59
CA SER A 32 4.50 -8.10 1.50
C SER A 32 4.43 -9.59 1.17
N ARG A 33 3.44 -10.32 1.70
CA ARG A 33 3.23 -11.73 1.39
C ARG A 33 2.73 -11.93 -0.04
N ARG A 34 1.81 -11.08 -0.52
CA ARG A 34 1.27 -11.13 -1.89
C ARG A 34 2.32 -10.79 -2.95
N THR A 35 3.17 -9.80 -2.68
CA THR A 35 4.24 -9.36 -3.59
C THR A 35 5.49 -10.24 -3.49
N ARG A 36 5.56 -11.15 -2.49
CA ARG A 36 6.68 -12.07 -2.27
C ARG A 36 8.05 -11.36 -2.22
N GLY A 37 8.08 -10.13 -1.72
CA GLY A 37 9.29 -9.31 -1.65
C GLY A 37 9.73 -8.68 -2.97
N PHE A 38 8.93 -8.76 -4.04
CA PHE A 38 9.20 -8.05 -5.30
C PHE A 38 9.15 -6.53 -5.10
N SER A 39 8.21 -6.07 -4.28
CA SER A 39 8.05 -4.65 -3.95
C SER A 39 8.86 -4.28 -2.72
N ALA A 40 9.54 -3.14 -2.79
CA ALA A 40 10.38 -2.67 -1.71
C ALA A 40 9.55 -2.34 -0.43
N PRO A 41 10.05 -2.67 0.77
CA PRO A 41 9.32 -2.45 2.02
C PRO A 41 8.91 -0.99 2.26
N PHE A 42 9.71 -0.03 1.81
CA PHE A 42 9.39 1.39 1.96
C PHE A 42 8.17 1.78 1.10
N MET A 43 8.01 1.21 -0.09
CA MET A 43 6.86 1.47 -0.97
C MET A 43 5.58 0.93 -0.34
N ILE A 44 5.62 -0.30 0.17
CA ILE A 44 4.51 -0.90 0.89
C ILE A 44 4.13 -0.05 2.11
N ARG A 45 5.11 0.47 2.85
CA ARG A 45 4.86 1.36 3.98
C ARG A 45 4.18 2.66 3.55
N GLN A 46 4.63 3.26 2.45
CA GLN A 46 4.09 4.51 1.91
C GLN A 46 2.65 4.32 1.43
N VAL A 47 2.37 3.33 0.57
CA VAL A 47 1.01 3.11 0.06
C VAL A 47 0.02 2.73 1.14
N VAL A 48 0.45 2.00 2.18
CA VAL A 48 -0.39 1.71 3.34
C VAL A 48 -0.63 2.97 4.17
N HIS A 49 0.36 3.83 4.33
CA HIS A 49 0.14 5.10 5.01
C HIS A 49 -0.86 5.97 4.23
N THR A 50 -0.67 6.13 2.92
CA THR A 50 -1.59 6.88 2.04
C THR A 50 -2.99 6.30 2.05
N ALA A 51 -3.15 4.98 1.98
CA ALA A 51 -4.46 4.35 2.01
C ALA A 51 -5.20 4.59 3.34
N PHE A 52 -4.50 4.67 4.48
CA PHE A 52 -5.12 4.88 5.79
C PHE A 52 -5.27 6.36 6.17
N HIS A 53 -4.49 7.23 5.55
CA HIS A 53 -4.50 8.68 5.75
C HIS A 53 -4.55 9.43 4.41
N PRO A 54 -5.61 9.25 3.60
CA PRO A 54 -5.73 9.92 2.31
C PRO A 54 -5.72 11.44 2.44
N GLU A 55 -6.16 11.98 3.58
CA GLU A 55 -6.12 13.41 3.92
C GLU A 55 -4.70 14.01 3.96
N HIS A 56 -3.67 13.19 4.21
CA HIS A 56 -2.29 13.64 4.26
C HIS A 56 -1.59 13.56 2.90
N CYS A 57 -2.18 12.88 1.93
CA CYS A 57 -1.56 12.57 0.65
C CYS A 57 -2.58 12.58 -0.51
N PRO A 58 -3.30 13.69 -0.75
CA PRO A 58 -4.36 13.75 -1.76
C PRO A 58 -3.84 13.52 -3.19
N ASP A 59 -2.60 13.92 -3.48
CA ASP A 59 -1.97 13.78 -4.81
C ASP A 59 -1.50 12.35 -5.11
N LEU A 60 -1.53 11.45 -4.12
CA LEU A 60 -1.07 10.06 -4.21
C LEU A 60 -2.23 9.05 -4.12
N VAL A 61 -3.47 9.52 -4.07
CA VAL A 61 -4.70 8.70 -4.02
C VAL A 61 -5.32 8.59 -5.41
#